data_AF-A0A397U3B8-F1
#
_entry.id   AF-A0A397U3B8-F1
#
_cell.length_a   1.000
_cell.length_b   1.000
_cell.length_c   1.000
_cell.angle_alpha   90.00
_cell.angle_beta   90.00
_cell.angle_gamma   90.00
#
_symmetry.space_group_name_H-M   'P 1'
#
loop_
_entity.id
_entity.type
_entity.pdbx_description
1 polymer ?
#
loop_
_entity_poly.entity_id
_entity_poly.type
_entity_poly.pdbx_seq_one_letter_code
_entity_poly.pdbx_strand_id
1 'polypeptide(L)'
;MNQSSTNNSFHMPSGEVLCPPGSTTNESCMCDWRVQIRGCPSESSYIENLYLVNTLACFIVFIMITGLLIWRMAVKGQGLISKDPLKEMGILRPKPLECFLLLNIFHVASRLLYSVCLISDFISANYLKEVLHDVTFTISLASLAIYLIGLIYTIPRTHIAAQRAVTMSSEDRPSIWVLRPQMIDAFAFFLFIALIVLNAFAFTSGYFVDKNNIKMAETWITIHYLGWSFFCWIIIFGILYFGKRLINIIEKHIQDTKGYGKAPSSKLRNLEHGLKKLRRVRVLLLGDLIFFAVASLFFGLFRNFILTYSPVLSLFLATCWVLIVPLTNAVIITILAYEINEKARMPTIRAKTTTFNQSKSNDYSTAHSNMPPKYPSKSVRNYQKNHEREQDLIESASQESSDSIELVVNPKHHQPSS
;
A
#
# COMPACT_ATOMS: atom_id res chain seq x y z
N MET A 1 -66.57 -11.75 -23.49
CA MET A 1 -65.09 -11.77 -23.48
C MET A 1 -64.62 -10.37 -23.13
N ASN A 2 -64.29 -10.10 -21.87
CA ASN A 2 -63.63 -8.86 -21.44
C ASN A 2 -62.52 -9.25 -20.47
N GLN A 3 -61.30 -9.41 -20.98
CA GLN A 3 -60.10 -9.56 -20.15
C GLN A 3 -59.71 -8.18 -19.64
N SER A 4 -60.01 -7.93 -18.37
CA SER A 4 -59.46 -6.83 -17.59
C SER A 4 -58.02 -7.17 -17.24
N SER A 5 -57.09 -6.63 -18.01
CA SER A 5 -55.65 -6.69 -17.72
C SER A 5 -55.33 -5.69 -16.61
N THR A 6 -55.49 -6.09 -15.35
CA THR A 6 -54.91 -5.38 -14.21
C THR A 6 -53.40 -5.50 -14.27
N ASN A 7 -52.76 -4.50 -14.87
CA ASN A 7 -51.33 -4.23 -14.69
C ASN A 7 -51.10 -3.90 -13.21
N ASN A 8 -50.85 -4.93 -12.40
CA ASN A 8 -50.19 -4.77 -11.11
C ASN A 8 -48.73 -4.41 -11.40
N SER A 9 -48.48 -3.15 -11.78
CA SER A 9 -47.17 -2.55 -11.59
C SER A 9 -46.90 -2.65 -10.09
N PHE A 10 -46.05 -3.59 -9.73
CA PHE A 10 -45.52 -3.75 -8.39
C PHE A 10 -44.72 -2.48 -8.11
N HIS A 11 -45.42 -1.42 -7.68
CA HIS A 11 -44.83 -0.26 -7.06
C HIS A 11 -44.25 -0.78 -5.75
N MET A 12 -43.00 -1.26 -5.82
CA MET A 12 -42.18 -1.36 -4.62
C MET A 12 -42.26 0.03 -3.98
N PRO A 13 -42.67 0.14 -2.71
CA PRO A 13 -42.74 1.43 -2.04
C PRO A 13 -41.39 2.10 -2.21
N SER A 14 -41.42 3.24 -2.89
CA SER A 14 -40.31 4.15 -3.07
C SER A 14 -39.58 4.28 -1.73
N GLY A 15 -38.30 3.93 -1.73
CA GLY A 15 -37.53 3.57 -0.54
C GLY A 15 -37.82 4.44 0.68
N GLU A 16 -38.14 3.78 1.79
CA GLU A 16 -38.20 4.42 3.10
C GLU A 16 -36.88 5.16 3.32
N VAL A 17 -36.97 6.49 3.40
CA VAL A 17 -35.83 7.35 3.70
C VAL A 17 -35.34 6.96 5.09
N LEU A 18 -34.02 6.74 5.23
CA LEU A 18 -33.36 6.43 6.51
C LEU A 18 -33.33 7.68 7.39
N CYS A 19 -34.50 8.16 7.81
CA CYS A 19 -34.60 9.27 8.73
C CYS A 19 -34.43 8.76 10.16
N PRO A 20 -33.57 9.39 10.97
CA PRO A 20 -33.45 9.06 12.37
C PRO A 20 -34.81 9.26 13.08
N PRO A 21 -35.13 8.42 14.09
CA PRO A 21 -36.40 8.48 14.79
C PRO A 21 -36.57 9.85 15.48
N GLY A 22 -37.60 10.61 15.08
CA GLY A 22 -37.93 11.93 15.65
C GLY A 22 -38.07 13.08 14.65
N SER A 23 -37.74 12.87 13.37
CA SER A 23 -38.00 13.86 12.31
C SER A 23 -39.44 13.71 11.78
N THR A 24 -40.36 14.56 12.25
CA THR A 24 -41.79 14.52 11.89
C THR A 24 -42.16 15.38 10.68
N THR A 25 -41.19 16.04 10.04
CA THR A 25 -41.39 16.85 8.84
C THR A 25 -40.49 16.37 7.72
N ASN A 26 -41.09 15.93 6.60
CA ASN A 26 -40.39 15.50 5.37
C ASN A 26 -39.40 16.54 4.79
N GLU A 27 -39.33 17.74 5.36
CA GLU A 27 -38.49 18.85 4.88
C GLU A 27 -37.08 18.90 5.51
N SER A 28 -36.78 18.11 6.55
CA SER A 28 -35.53 18.25 7.32
C SER A 28 -34.75 16.96 7.56
N CYS A 29 -35.02 15.90 6.81
CA CYS A 29 -34.25 14.66 6.88
C CYS A 29 -33.04 14.68 5.93
N MET A 30 -31.82 14.49 6.46
CA MET A 30 -30.61 14.34 5.66
C MET A 30 -30.41 12.89 5.23
N CYS A 31 -29.85 12.72 4.03
CA CYS A 31 -29.56 11.40 3.50
C CYS A 31 -28.30 10.83 4.14
N ASP A 32 -28.30 9.53 4.39
CA ASP A 32 -27.04 8.81 4.59
C ASP A 32 -26.30 8.73 3.25
N TRP A 33 -25.48 9.75 2.98
CA TRP A 33 -24.72 9.95 1.74
C TRP A 33 -23.79 8.78 1.38
N ARG A 34 -23.57 7.84 2.30
CA ARG A 34 -22.81 6.62 2.03
C ARG A 34 -23.56 5.71 1.07
N VAL A 35 -24.87 5.54 1.27
CA VAL A 35 -25.70 4.52 0.61
C VAL A 35 -26.96 5.09 -0.06
N GLN A 36 -27.28 6.37 0.15
CA GLN A 36 -28.45 7.02 -0.45
C GLN A 36 -28.06 8.38 -1.05
N ILE A 37 -28.37 8.56 -2.34
CA ILE A 37 -28.22 9.85 -3.05
C ILE A 37 -29.58 10.53 -3.26
N ARG A 38 -30.64 9.73 -3.47
CA ARG A 38 -32.00 10.20 -3.75
C ARG A 38 -32.89 10.04 -2.51
N GLY A 39 -33.99 10.80 -2.47
CA GLY A 39 -34.96 10.77 -1.37
C GLY A 39 -34.82 11.89 -0.35
N CYS A 40 -33.81 12.77 -0.49
CA CYS A 40 -33.63 13.95 0.37
C CYS A 40 -33.65 15.24 -0.48
N PRO A 41 -34.73 16.04 -0.42
CA PRO A 41 -34.93 17.18 -1.32
C PRO A 41 -33.84 18.25 -1.25
N SER A 42 -33.29 18.50 -0.06
CA SER A 42 -32.34 19.59 0.19
C SER A 42 -30.92 19.31 -0.29
N GLU A 43 -30.48 18.05 -0.30
CA GLU A 43 -29.07 17.68 -0.49
C GLU A 43 -28.79 16.78 -1.70
N SER A 44 -29.85 16.24 -2.33
CA SER A 44 -29.72 15.27 -3.43
C SER A 44 -28.81 15.76 -4.57
N SER A 45 -28.98 17.00 -5.03
CA SER A 45 -28.19 17.57 -6.12
C SER A 45 -26.70 17.71 -5.77
N TYR A 46 -26.38 18.03 -4.51
CA TYR A 46 -25.01 18.13 -4.05
C TYR A 46 -24.32 16.76 -3.99
N ILE A 47 -24.99 15.78 -3.38
CA ILE A 47 -24.44 14.42 -3.25
C ILE A 47 -24.31 13.74 -4.62
N GLU A 48 -25.26 13.93 -5.52
CA GLU A 48 -25.18 13.43 -6.90
C GLU A 48 -23.98 14.00 -7.64
N ASN A 49 -23.79 15.33 -7.59
CA ASN A 49 -22.62 15.99 -8.18
C ASN A 49 -21.31 15.53 -7.54
N LEU A 50 -21.28 15.30 -6.23
CA LEU A 50 -20.12 14.79 -5.51
C LEU A 50 -19.71 13.41 -6.02
N TYR A 51 -20.66 12.48 -6.16
CA TYR A 51 -20.38 11.15 -6.70
C TYR A 51 -20.04 11.17 -8.20
N LEU A 52 -20.59 12.11 -8.98
CA LEU A 52 -20.21 12.32 -10.37
C LEU A 52 -18.74 12.75 -10.49
N VAL A 53 -18.32 13.75 -9.71
CA VAL A 53 -16.93 14.20 -9.66
C VAL A 53 -16.01 13.07 -9.19
N ASN A 54 -16.41 12.31 -8.17
CA ASN A 54 -15.67 11.14 -7.72
C ASN A 54 -15.50 10.10 -8.82
N THR A 55 -16.57 9.80 -9.57
CA THR A 55 -16.54 8.84 -10.69
C THR A 55 -15.52 9.26 -11.74
N LEU A 56 -15.54 10.54 -12.16
CA LEU A 56 -14.57 11.07 -13.13
C LEU A 56 -13.13 11.02 -12.59
N ALA A 57 -12.93 11.41 -11.33
CA ALA A 57 -11.61 11.39 -10.69
C ALA A 57 -11.06 9.96 -10.57
N CYS A 58 -11.89 9.01 -10.11
CA CYS A 58 -11.52 7.59 -10.03
C CYS A 58 -11.17 7.01 -11.41
N PHE A 59 -11.91 7.38 -12.47
CA PHE A 59 -11.61 6.91 -13.82
C PHE A 59 -10.23 7.38 -14.31
N ILE A 60 -9.91 8.66 -14.11
CA ILE A 60 -8.58 9.22 -14.46
C ILE A 60 -7.48 8.50 -13.67
N VAL A 61 -7.65 8.37 -12.35
CA VAL A 61 -6.69 7.69 -11.47
C VAL A 61 -6.50 6.24 -11.88
N PHE A 62 -7.58 5.53 -12.22
CA PHE A 62 -7.54 4.14 -12.70
C PHE A 62 -6.64 4.00 -13.93
N ILE A 63 -6.77 4.89 -14.92
CA ILE A 63 -5.91 4.90 -16.12
C ILE A 63 -4.45 5.16 -15.71
N MET A 64 -4.20 6.15 -14.84
CA MET A 64 -2.85 6.50 -14.40
C MET A 64 -2.16 5.34 -13.67
N ILE A 65 -2.84 4.69 -12.70
CA ILE A 65 -2.27 3.59 -11.93
C ILE A 65 -2.02 2.35 -12.80
N THR A 66 -2.93 2.07 -13.72
CA THR A 66 -2.83 0.93 -14.64
C THR A 66 -1.68 1.15 -15.62
N GLY A 67 -1.58 2.35 -16.20
CA GLY A 67 -0.46 2.72 -17.08
C GLY A 67 0.89 2.63 -16.37
N LEU A 68 0.97 3.11 -15.12
CA LEU A 68 2.18 3.00 -14.31
C LEU A 68 2.56 1.54 -14.03
N LEU A 69 1.60 0.69 -13.64
CA LEU A 69 1.87 -0.72 -13.37
C LEU A 69 2.27 -1.47 -14.65
N ILE A 70 1.58 -1.25 -15.77
CA ILE A 70 1.93 -1.85 -17.07
C ILE A 70 3.35 -1.44 -17.48
N TRP A 71 3.70 -0.16 -17.35
CA TRP A 71 5.06 0.30 -17.65
C TRP A 71 6.10 -0.40 -16.76
N ARG A 72 5.84 -0.55 -15.46
CA ARG A 72 6.73 -1.27 -14.54
C ARG A 72 6.86 -2.77 -14.89
N MET A 73 5.77 -3.43 -15.22
CA MET A 73 5.80 -4.86 -15.51
C MET A 73 6.37 -5.16 -16.90
N ALA A 74 5.87 -4.49 -17.94
CA ALA A 74 6.22 -4.77 -19.33
C ALA A 74 7.56 -4.14 -19.75
N VAL A 75 7.84 -2.89 -19.35
CA VAL A 75 9.06 -2.18 -19.78
C VAL A 75 10.23 -2.43 -18.84
N LYS A 76 9.98 -2.46 -17.52
CA LYS A 76 11.04 -2.74 -16.53
C LYS A 76 11.19 -4.23 -16.20
N GLY A 77 10.32 -5.10 -16.72
CA GLY A 77 10.37 -6.55 -16.46
C GLY A 77 10.12 -6.92 -14.99
N GLN A 78 9.45 -6.06 -14.23
CA GLN A 78 9.23 -6.30 -12.81
C GLN A 78 8.09 -7.28 -12.59
N GLY A 79 8.38 -8.40 -11.93
CA GLY A 79 7.36 -9.34 -11.48
C GLY A 79 6.65 -8.87 -10.21
N LEU A 80 5.39 -9.29 -10.03
CA LEU A 80 4.62 -9.07 -8.80
C LEU A 80 5.19 -9.87 -7.61
N ILE A 81 5.74 -11.06 -7.91
CA ILE A 81 6.29 -11.98 -6.91
C ILE A 81 7.76 -12.17 -7.25
N SER A 82 8.64 -11.94 -6.27
CA SER A 82 10.05 -12.30 -6.40
C SER A 82 10.19 -13.81 -6.29
N LYS A 83 10.90 -14.43 -7.24
CA LYS A 83 11.29 -15.84 -7.15
C LYS A 83 12.48 -15.94 -6.20
N ASP A 84 12.32 -16.63 -5.07
CA ASP A 84 13.43 -16.94 -4.18
C ASP A 84 14.16 -18.19 -4.67
N PRO A 85 15.41 -18.08 -5.17
CA PRO A 85 16.19 -19.25 -5.61
C PRO A 85 16.55 -20.17 -4.44
N LEU A 86 16.58 -19.68 -3.20
CA LEU A 86 17.01 -20.43 -2.02
C LEU A 86 15.87 -21.13 -1.27
N LYS A 87 14.59 -20.81 -1.60
CA LYS A 87 13.38 -21.33 -0.94
C LYS A 87 13.38 -21.17 0.60
N GLU A 88 14.21 -20.29 1.15
CA GLU A 88 14.29 -20.09 2.60
C GLU A 88 13.15 -19.21 3.12
N MET A 89 12.52 -18.44 2.23
CA MET A 89 11.56 -17.39 2.58
C MET A 89 10.17 -17.64 1.97
N GLY A 90 9.57 -18.80 2.28
CA GLY A 90 8.18 -19.11 1.93
C GLY A 90 7.89 -19.16 0.42
N ILE A 91 6.63 -19.43 0.06
CA ILE A 91 6.21 -19.60 -1.34
C ILE A 91 5.86 -18.27 -2.02
N LEU A 92 5.47 -17.25 -1.24
CA LEU A 92 4.98 -15.96 -1.75
C LEU A 92 5.78 -14.80 -1.15
N ARG A 93 6.64 -14.17 -1.97
CA ARG A 93 7.33 -12.92 -1.65
C ARG A 93 6.77 -11.78 -2.51
N PRO A 94 5.64 -11.16 -2.10
CA PRO A 94 5.05 -10.07 -2.87
C PRO A 94 6.01 -8.89 -2.89
N LYS A 95 6.25 -8.32 -4.07
CA LYS A 95 6.95 -7.05 -4.14
C LYS A 95 6.00 -5.96 -3.64
N PRO A 96 6.35 -5.25 -2.55
CA PRO A 96 5.40 -4.42 -1.82
C PRO A 96 4.75 -3.36 -2.71
N LEU A 97 5.53 -2.69 -3.55
CA LEU A 97 5.05 -1.59 -4.37
C LEU A 97 4.15 -2.07 -5.52
N GLU A 98 4.53 -3.14 -6.21
CA GLU A 98 3.82 -3.67 -7.36
C GLU A 98 2.49 -4.32 -6.94
N CYS A 99 2.48 -5.08 -5.84
CA CYS A 99 1.25 -5.60 -5.26
C CYS A 99 0.36 -4.49 -4.71
N PHE A 100 0.93 -3.45 -4.11
CA PHE A 100 0.19 -2.27 -3.67
C PHE A 100 -0.50 -1.56 -4.85
N LEU A 101 0.21 -1.34 -5.96
CA LEU A 101 -0.36 -0.73 -7.16
C LEU A 101 -1.48 -1.60 -7.74
N LEU A 102 -1.28 -2.92 -7.83
CA LEU A 102 -2.28 -3.85 -8.34
C LEU A 102 -3.57 -3.82 -7.50
N LEU A 103 -3.46 -3.84 -6.17
CA LEU A 103 -4.63 -3.78 -5.30
C LEU A 103 -5.29 -2.41 -5.31
N ASN A 104 -4.54 -1.33 -5.50
CA ASN A 104 -5.14 -0.01 -5.69
C ASN A 104 -5.88 0.13 -7.04
N ILE A 105 -5.47 -0.59 -8.10
CA ILE A 105 -6.27 -0.70 -9.33
C ILE A 105 -7.64 -1.30 -8.99
N PHE A 106 -7.68 -2.42 -8.26
CA PHE A 106 -8.94 -3.05 -7.85
C PHE A 106 -9.76 -2.16 -6.92
N HIS A 107 -9.13 -1.47 -5.97
CA HIS A 107 -9.79 -0.52 -5.09
C HIS A 107 -10.46 0.61 -5.89
N VAL A 108 -9.72 1.31 -6.74
CA VAL A 108 -10.26 2.42 -7.53
C VAL A 108 -11.32 1.92 -8.53
N ALA A 109 -11.15 0.75 -9.14
CA ALA A 109 -12.15 0.15 -10.01
C ALA A 109 -13.45 -0.20 -9.26
N SER A 110 -13.34 -0.77 -8.05
CA SER A 110 -14.51 -1.06 -7.21
C SER A 110 -15.22 0.23 -6.77
N ARG A 111 -14.47 1.31 -6.47
CA ARG A 111 -15.03 2.62 -6.11
C ARG A 111 -15.73 3.29 -7.28
N LEU A 112 -15.18 3.16 -8.48
CA LEU A 112 -15.81 3.59 -9.73
C LEU A 112 -17.13 2.84 -9.95
N LEU A 113 -17.10 1.51 -9.89
CA LEU A 113 -18.30 0.67 -10.05
C LEU A 113 -19.37 1.02 -9.02
N TYR A 114 -18.99 1.13 -7.74
CA TYR A 114 -19.90 1.51 -6.67
C TYR A 114 -20.57 2.87 -6.95
N SER A 115 -19.79 3.88 -7.34
CA SER A 115 -20.32 5.22 -7.62
C SER A 115 -21.31 5.21 -8.79
N VAL A 116 -21.01 4.45 -9.85
CA VAL A 116 -21.91 4.29 -11.01
C VAL A 116 -23.20 3.58 -10.60
N CYS A 117 -23.12 2.48 -9.84
CA CYS A 117 -24.29 1.75 -9.36
C CYS A 117 -25.17 2.63 -8.44
N LEU A 118 -24.55 3.49 -7.64
CA LEU A 118 -25.26 4.39 -6.73
C LEU A 118 -25.98 5.52 -7.49
N ILE A 119 -25.32 6.16 -8.47
CA ILE A 119 -25.92 7.23 -9.30
C ILE A 119 -27.05 6.68 -10.20
N SER A 120 -26.85 5.49 -10.78
CA SER A 120 -27.85 4.84 -11.64
C SER A 120 -29.03 4.24 -10.85
N ASP A 121 -28.93 4.17 -9.52
CA ASP A 121 -29.88 3.48 -8.63
C ASP A 121 -30.14 2.03 -9.05
N PHE A 122 -29.10 1.36 -9.58
CA PHE A 122 -29.19 -0.02 -10.07
C PHE A 122 -29.38 -1.03 -8.94
N ILE A 123 -28.87 -0.70 -7.76
CA ILE A 123 -28.99 -1.54 -6.56
C ILE A 123 -30.16 -1.02 -5.73
N SER A 124 -31.18 -1.85 -5.51
CA SER A 124 -32.31 -1.48 -4.65
C SER A 124 -32.13 -1.89 -3.18
N ALA A 125 -31.51 -3.05 -2.92
CA ALA A 125 -31.35 -3.60 -1.57
C ALA A 125 -30.28 -2.86 -0.75
N ASN A 126 -30.62 -2.45 0.47
CA ASN A 126 -29.70 -1.67 1.32
C ASN A 126 -28.51 -2.50 1.80
N TYR A 127 -28.69 -3.80 2.10
CA TYR A 127 -27.56 -4.69 2.44
C TYR A 127 -26.49 -4.72 1.33
N LEU A 128 -26.90 -4.68 0.06
CA LEU A 128 -25.96 -4.72 -1.06
C LEU A 128 -25.25 -3.38 -1.23
N LYS A 129 -25.92 -2.25 -0.96
CA LYS A 129 -25.30 -0.92 -0.96
C LYS A 129 -24.23 -0.81 0.13
N GLU A 130 -24.54 -1.21 1.36
CA GLU A 130 -23.59 -1.19 2.49
C GLU A 130 -22.39 -2.12 2.23
N VAL A 131 -22.63 -3.35 1.76
CA VAL A 131 -21.53 -4.29 1.45
C VAL A 131 -20.67 -3.78 0.30
N LEU A 132 -21.25 -3.32 -0.81
CA LEU A 132 -20.44 -2.84 -1.94
C LEU A 132 -19.66 -1.59 -1.56
N HIS A 133 -20.24 -0.69 -0.77
CA HIS A 133 -19.52 0.44 -0.19
C HIS A 133 -18.31 -0.04 0.62
N ASP A 134 -18.50 -0.99 1.54
CA ASP A 134 -17.47 -1.48 2.46
C ASP A 134 -16.37 -2.32 1.78
N VAL A 135 -16.74 -3.11 0.77
CA VAL A 135 -15.79 -3.89 -0.05
C VAL A 135 -14.73 -2.98 -0.69
N THR A 136 -15.11 -1.77 -1.12
CA THR A 136 -14.13 -0.83 -1.70
C THR A 136 -13.02 -0.47 -0.72
N PHE A 137 -13.38 -0.14 0.53
CA PHE A 137 -12.42 0.16 1.60
C PHE A 137 -11.65 -1.08 2.04
N THR A 138 -12.30 -2.26 2.01
CA THR A 138 -11.67 -3.54 2.34
C THR A 138 -10.52 -3.86 1.39
N ILE A 139 -10.69 -3.62 0.08
CA ILE A 139 -9.62 -3.81 -0.92
C ILE A 139 -8.48 -2.81 -0.65
N SER A 140 -8.79 -1.56 -0.27
CA SER A 140 -7.78 -0.58 0.14
C SER A 140 -6.97 -1.05 1.35
N LEU A 141 -7.64 -1.54 2.38
CA LEU A 141 -7.01 -2.05 3.60
C LEU A 141 -6.13 -3.27 3.30
N ALA A 142 -6.59 -4.18 2.43
CA ALA A 142 -5.80 -5.30 1.94
C ALA A 142 -4.54 -4.83 1.18
N SER A 143 -4.65 -3.76 0.39
CA SER A 143 -3.48 -3.16 -0.30
C SER A 143 -2.42 -2.68 0.69
N LEU A 144 -2.84 -2.02 1.78
CA LEU A 144 -1.95 -1.53 2.83
C LEU A 144 -1.35 -2.67 3.66
N ALA A 145 -2.16 -3.70 3.97
CA ALA A 145 -1.69 -4.88 4.66
C ALA A 145 -0.60 -5.61 3.85
N ILE A 146 -0.84 -5.85 2.57
CA ILE A 146 0.13 -6.51 1.68
C ILE A 146 1.37 -5.64 1.46
N TYR A 147 1.21 -4.32 1.35
CA TYR A 147 2.33 -3.39 1.33
C TYR A 147 3.17 -3.49 2.60
N LEU A 148 2.55 -3.49 3.78
CA LEU A 148 3.21 -3.63 5.07
C LEU A 148 3.93 -4.98 5.19
N ILE A 149 3.28 -6.08 4.82
CA ILE A 149 3.87 -7.42 4.80
C ILE A 149 5.09 -7.46 3.88
N GLY A 150 4.97 -6.92 2.66
CA GLY A 150 6.07 -6.81 1.71
C GLY A 150 7.23 -5.99 2.30
N LEU A 151 6.95 -4.85 2.95
CA LEU A 151 7.97 -4.06 3.64
C LEU A 151 8.71 -4.87 4.72
N ILE A 152 7.98 -5.66 5.52
CA ILE A 152 8.60 -6.51 6.54
C ILE A 152 9.53 -7.55 5.90
N TYR A 153 9.14 -8.17 4.78
CA TYR A 153 9.99 -9.11 4.06
C TYR A 153 11.16 -8.47 3.32
N THR A 154 11.13 -7.15 3.06
CA THR A 154 12.30 -6.45 2.51
C THR A 154 13.40 -6.20 3.55
N ILE A 155 13.12 -6.36 4.85
CA ILE A 155 14.14 -6.19 5.89
C ILE A 155 15.17 -7.35 5.78
N PRO A 156 16.45 -7.07 5.45
CA PRO A 156 17.45 -8.11 5.28
C PRO A 156 17.72 -8.81 6.62
N ARG A 157 17.37 -10.11 6.71
CA ARG A 157 17.58 -10.93 7.91
C ARG A 157 19.06 -11.19 8.19
N THR A 158 19.87 -11.28 7.14
CA THR A 158 21.33 -11.52 7.19
C THR A 158 22.06 -10.39 7.89
N HIS A 159 21.72 -9.12 7.62
CA HIS A 159 22.30 -7.99 8.35
C HIS A 159 22.07 -8.10 9.87
N ILE A 160 20.93 -8.64 10.30
CA ILE A 160 20.63 -8.79 11.72
C ILE A 160 21.38 -10.00 12.32
N ALA A 161 21.57 -11.06 11.54
CA ALA A 161 22.36 -12.23 11.94
C ALA A 161 23.87 -11.92 12.03
N ALA A 162 24.43 -11.24 11.02
CA ALA A 162 25.80 -10.78 10.99
C ALA A 162 26.08 -9.77 12.12
N GLN A 163 25.17 -8.82 12.36
CA GLN A 163 25.31 -7.87 13.47
C GLN A 163 25.28 -8.59 14.83
N ARG A 164 24.50 -9.67 15.01
CA ARG A 164 24.55 -10.53 16.21
C ARG A 164 25.90 -11.24 16.37
N ALA A 165 26.47 -11.74 15.28
CA ALA A 165 27.73 -12.48 15.28
C ALA A 165 28.94 -11.58 15.60
N VAL A 166 28.99 -10.37 15.04
CA VAL A 166 30.10 -9.42 15.25
C VAL A 166 30.08 -8.80 16.64
N THR A 167 28.90 -8.56 17.23
CA THR A 167 28.80 -7.92 18.56
C THR A 167 29.06 -8.87 19.75
N MET A 168 29.47 -10.13 19.52
CA MET A 168 29.75 -11.13 20.59
C MET A 168 30.80 -10.75 21.65
N SER A 169 31.45 -9.58 21.57
CA SER A 169 32.50 -9.18 22.53
C SER A 169 32.21 -7.98 23.44
N SER A 170 31.01 -7.39 23.46
CA SER A 170 30.72 -6.27 24.38
C SER A 170 29.43 -6.46 25.18
N GLU A 171 29.54 -6.24 26.50
CA GLU A 171 28.58 -6.58 27.56
C GLU A 171 27.35 -5.65 27.61
N ASP A 172 27.37 -4.52 26.91
CA ASP A 172 26.21 -3.62 26.75
C ASP A 172 25.55 -3.83 25.39
N ARG A 173 24.40 -4.51 25.33
CA ARG A 173 23.63 -4.64 24.08
C ARG A 173 22.17 -4.24 24.19
N PRO A 174 21.70 -3.29 23.34
CA PRO A 174 20.28 -3.21 23.02
C PRO A 174 19.88 -4.46 22.23
N SER A 175 18.98 -5.26 22.78
CA SER A 175 18.45 -6.45 22.13
C SER A 175 17.63 -6.07 20.89
N ILE A 176 18.24 -6.13 19.71
CA ILE A 176 17.52 -5.94 18.45
C ILE A 176 16.67 -7.20 18.21
N TRP A 177 15.44 -7.17 18.71
CA TRP A 177 14.47 -8.26 18.59
C TRP A 177 14.02 -8.41 17.13
N VAL A 178 14.24 -9.56 16.49
CA VAL A 178 13.79 -9.83 15.11
C VAL A 178 12.43 -10.48 15.16
N LEU A 179 11.47 -9.99 14.37
CA LEU A 179 10.16 -10.63 14.29
C LEU A 179 10.34 -12.04 13.73
N ARG A 180 9.82 -13.03 14.45
CA ARG A 180 9.73 -14.39 13.92
C ARG A 180 8.78 -14.38 12.71
N PRO A 181 9.08 -15.13 11.63
CA PRO A 181 8.22 -15.22 10.45
C PRO A 181 6.76 -15.52 10.82
N GLN A 182 6.57 -16.46 11.74
CA GLN A 182 5.27 -16.87 12.27
C GLN A 182 4.44 -15.69 12.84
N MET A 183 5.07 -14.68 13.43
CA MET A 183 4.35 -13.51 13.95
C MET A 183 3.86 -12.60 12.84
N ILE A 184 4.61 -12.52 11.73
CA ILE A 184 4.20 -11.76 10.54
C ILE A 184 3.02 -12.46 9.89
N ASP A 185 3.10 -13.78 9.74
CA ASP A 185 2.04 -14.60 9.15
C ASP A 185 0.77 -14.55 10.01
N ALA A 186 0.91 -14.64 11.34
CA ALA A 186 -0.22 -14.49 12.27
C ALA A 186 -0.84 -13.09 12.22
N PHE A 187 -0.01 -12.04 12.12
CA PHE A 187 -0.49 -10.67 11.96
C PHE A 187 -1.24 -10.47 10.64
N ALA A 188 -0.71 -11.03 9.53
CA ALA A 188 -1.37 -11.00 8.24
C ALA A 188 -2.71 -11.74 8.29
N PHE A 189 -2.75 -12.94 8.85
CA PHE A 189 -3.97 -13.73 9.01
C PHE A 189 -5.01 -13.01 9.87
N PHE A 190 -4.58 -12.37 10.97
CA PHE A 190 -5.44 -11.53 11.80
C PHE A 190 -6.06 -10.37 11.01
N LEU A 191 -5.27 -9.68 10.18
CA LEU A 191 -5.80 -8.63 9.29
C LEU A 191 -6.79 -9.19 8.27
N PHE A 192 -6.57 -10.38 7.70
CA PHE A 192 -7.53 -11.00 6.79
C PHE A 192 -8.86 -11.36 7.47
N ILE A 193 -8.82 -11.89 8.70
CA ILE A 193 -10.05 -12.14 9.48
C ILE A 193 -10.81 -10.84 9.71
N ALA A 194 -10.09 -9.75 10.03
CA ALA A 194 -10.70 -8.43 10.21
C ALA A 194 -11.52 -8.01 9.00
N LEU A 195 -11.01 -8.20 7.79
CA LEU A 195 -11.72 -7.87 6.54
C LEU A 195 -13.05 -8.62 6.44
N ILE A 196 -13.06 -9.92 6.75
CA ILE A 196 -14.28 -10.73 6.69
C ILE A 196 -15.30 -10.26 7.73
N VAL A 197 -14.85 -9.98 8.96
CA VAL A 197 -15.72 -9.55 10.06
C VAL A 197 -16.34 -8.17 9.78
N LEU A 198 -15.57 -7.22 9.26
CA LEU A 198 -16.08 -5.89 8.92
C LEU A 198 -17.15 -5.93 7.82
N ASN A 199 -16.94 -6.71 6.77
CA ASN A 199 -17.96 -6.88 5.72
C ASN A 199 -19.22 -7.58 6.24
N ALA A 200 -19.08 -8.49 7.22
CA ALA A 200 -20.23 -9.10 7.87
C ALA A 200 -21.06 -8.07 8.66
N PHE A 201 -20.42 -7.10 9.32
CA PHE A 201 -21.12 -5.99 9.99
C PHE A 201 -21.82 -5.06 8.99
N ALA A 202 -21.23 -4.82 7.82
CA ALA A 202 -21.88 -4.06 6.73
C ALA A 202 -23.13 -4.78 6.21
N PHE A 203 -23.04 -6.10 6.05
CA PHE A 203 -24.16 -6.92 5.61
C PHE A 203 -25.28 -6.92 6.65
N THR A 204 -24.96 -7.13 7.93
CA THR A 204 -25.98 -7.17 8.99
C THR A 204 -26.67 -5.82 9.17
N SER A 205 -25.93 -4.72 9.11
CA SER A 205 -26.52 -3.38 9.23
C SER A 205 -27.54 -3.11 8.11
N GLY A 206 -27.16 -3.32 6.85
CA GLY A 206 -28.08 -3.12 5.73
C GLY A 206 -29.24 -4.12 5.70
N TYR A 207 -29.04 -5.35 6.18
CA TYR A 207 -30.13 -6.32 6.35
C TYR A 207 -31.19 -5.83 7.35
N PHE A 208 -30.78 -5.22 8.47
CA PHE A 208 -31.72 -4.65 9.43
C PHE A 208 -32.44 -3.40 8.90
N VAL A 209 -31.80 -2.62 8.02
CA VAL A 209 -32.47 -1.54 7.27
C VAL A 209 -33.58 -2.11 6.40
N ASP A 210 -33.28 -3.15 5.60
CA ASP A 210 -34.27 -3.78 4.72
C ASP A 210 -35.44 -4.44 5.47
N LYS A 211 -35.26 -4.74 6.77
CA LYS A 211 -36.32 -5.24 7.68
C LYS A 211 -37.04 -4.13 8.46
N ASN A 212 -36.78 -2.86 8.15
CA ASN A 212 -37.32 -1.69 8.85
C ASN A 212 -37.04 -1.70 10.37
N ASN A 213 -35.91 -2.29 10.79
CA ASN A 213 -35.46 -2.28 12.18
C ASN A 213 -34.29 -1.30 12.34
N ILE A 214 -34.63 -0.02 12.26
CA ILE A 214 -33.65 1.08 12.20
C ILE A 214 -32.76 1.14 13.44
N LYS A 215 -33.30 0.88 14.63
CA LYS A 215 -32.54 0.89 15.89
C LYS A 215 -31.43 -0.17 15.91
N MET A 216 -31.72 -1.38 15.40
CA MET A 216 -30.69 -2.41 15.27
C MET A 216 -29.67 -2.06 14.19
N ALA A 217 -30.13 -1.54 13.04
CA ALA A 217 -29.25 -1.10 11.97
C ALA A 217 -28.24 -0.04 12.46
N GLU A 218 -28.71 0.99 13.18
CA GLU A 218 -27.84 2.02 13.77
C GLU A 218 -26.79 1.43 14.70
N THR A 219 -27.18 0.48 15.57
CA THR A 219 -26.26 -0.17 16.49
C THR A 219 -25.16 -0.92 15.72
N TRP A 220 -25.52 -1.67 14.67
CA TRP A 220 -24.57 -2.38 13.82
C TRP A 220 -23.67 -1.44 13.02
N ILE A 221 -24.19 -0.32 12.50
CA ILE A 221 -23.40 0.72 11.83
C ILE A 221 -22.37 1.30 12.81
N THR A 222 -22.76 1.60 14.05
CA THR A 222 -21.82 2.09 15.07
C THR A 222 -20.73 1.07 15.35
N ILE A 223 -21.08 -0.20 15.59
CA ILE A 223 -20.11 -1.29 15.82
C ILE A 223 -19.16 -1.43 14.62
N HIS A 224 -19.69 -1.36 13.41
CA HIS A 224 -18.95 -1.42 12.15
C HIS A 224 -17.86 -0.35 12.08
N TYR A 225 -18.22 0.92 12.31
CA TYR A 225 -17.29 2.04 12.21
C TYR A 225 -16.28 2.09 13.37
N LEU A 226 -16.67 1.64 14.57
CA LEU A 226 -15.72 1.43 15.66
C LEU A 226 -14.72 0.32 15.33
N GLY A 227 -15.18 -0.76 14.70
CA GLY A 227 -14.32 -1.83 14.17
C GLY A 227 -13.31 -1.31 13.15
N TRP A 228 -13.76 -0.53 12.17
CA TRP A 228 -12.88 0.12 11.18
C TRP A 228 -11.82 0.98 11.84
N SER A 229 -12.21 1.85 12.78
CA SER A 229 -11.25 2.69 13.50
C SER A 229 -10.21 1.86 14.25
N PHE A 230 -10.64 0.81 14.96
CA PHE A 230 -9.76 -0.10 15.69
C PHE A 230 -8.71 -0.76 14.78
N PHE A 231 -9.13 -1.31 13.64
CA PHE A 231 -8.19 -1.95 12.71
C PHE A 231 -7.25 -0.95 12.02
N CYS A 232 -7.72 0.26 11.71
CA CYS A 232 -6.84 1.32 11.20
C CYS A 232 -5.76 1.70 12.21
N TRP A 233 -6.09 1.81 13.51
CA TRP A 233 -5.08 2.05 14.55
C TRP A 233 -4.03 0.92 14.63
N ILE A 234 -4.45 -0.34 14.54
CA ILE A 234 -3.51 -1.48 14.50
C ILE A 234 -2.54 -1.35 13.31
N ILE A 235 -3.03 -1.01 12.13
CA ILE A 235 -2.19 -0.84 10.93
C ILE A 235 -1.28 0.38 11.06
N ILE A 236 -1.77 1.50 11.62
CA ILE A 236 -0.97 2.68 11.93
C ILE A 236 0.23 2.30 12.81
N PHE A 237 0.00 1.58 13.91
CA PHE A 237 1.08 1.12 14.79
C PHE A 237 2.04 0.18 14.06
N GLY A 238 1.53 -0.71 13.20
CA GLY A 238 2.34 -1.56 12.34
C GLY A 238 3.26 -0.76 11.41
N ILE A 239 2.70 0.18 10.64
CA ILE A 239 3.46 1.03 9.71
C ILE A 239 4.51 1.88 10.45
N LEU A 240 4.16 2.44 11.61
CA LEU A 240 5.09 3.22 12.43
C LEU A 240 6.25 2.36 12.92
N TYR A 241 5.94 1.19 13.51
CA TYR A 241 6.94 0.28 14.05
C TYR A 241 7.86 -0.28 12.95
N PHE A 242 7.29 -0.94 11.95
CA PHE A 242 8.04 -1.59 10.88
C PHE A 242 8.68 -0.58 9.93
N GLY A 243 7.96 0.49 9.59
CA GLY A 243 8.47 1.54 8.71
C GLY A 243 9.62 2.32 9.33
N LYS A 244 9.59 2.66 10.63
CA LYS A 244 10.73 3.29 11.32
C LYS A 244 11.93 2.35 11.33
N ARG A 245 11.71 1.08 11.64
CA ARG A 245 12.76 0.07 11.67
C ARG A 245 13.44 -0.11 10.31
N LEU A 246 12.66 -0.22 9.23
CA LEU A 246 13.19 -0.38 7.88
C LEU A 246 14.06 0.83 7.47
N ILE A 247 13.58 2.05 7.72
CA ILE A 247 14.35 3.26 7.44
C ILE A 247 15.67 3.28 8.19
N ASN A 248 15.67 2.93 9.49
CA ASN A 248 16.89 2.90 10.29
C ASN A 248 17.91 1.87 9.78
N ILE A 249 17.45 0.72 9.28
CA ILE A 249 18.33 -0.32 8.73
C ILE A 249 18.96 0.17 7.43
N ILE A 250 18.17 0.76 6.53
CA ILE A 250 18.68 1.31 5.27
C ILE A 250 19.67 2.45 5.53
N GLU A 251 19.36 3.34 6.48
CA GLU A 251 20.24 4.46 6.83
C GLU A 251 21.58 4.00 7.39
N LYS A 252 21.58 2.98 8.27
CA LYS A 252 22.82 2.37 8.75
C LYS A 252 23.61 1.73 7.60
N HIS A 253 22.95 1.00 6.71
CA HIS A 253 23.61 0.40 5.55
C HIS A 253 24.24 1.45 4.62
N ILE A 254 23.58 2.59 4.41
CA ILE A 254 24.14 3.74 3.68
C ILE A 254 25.39 4.28 4.39
N GLN A 255 25.33 4.47 5.71
CA GLN A 255 26.44 5.00 6.51
C GLN A 255 27.65 4.06 6.51
N ASP A 256 27.43 2.77 6.73
CA ASP A 256 28.48 1.75 6.70
C ASP A 256 29.14 1.71 5.31
N THR A 257 28.34 1.66 4.25
CA THR A 257 28.81 1.65 2.87
C THR A 257 29.67 2.89 2.53
N LYS A 258 29.28 4.06 3.06
CA LYS A 258 30.04 5.31 2.92
C LYS A 258 31.36 5.28 3.70
N GLY A 259 31.36 4.73 4.92
CA GLY A 259 32.54 4.64 5.79
C GLY A 259 33.64 3.72 5.24
N TYR A 260 33.26 2.63 4.56
CA TYR A 260 34.24 1.70 3.98
C TYR A 260 34.86 2.17 2.65
N GLY A 261 34.35 3.24 2.03
CA GLY A 261 34.82 3.72 0.73
C GLY A 261 34.64 2.71 -0.42
N LYS A 262 33.83 1.67 -0.22
CA LYS A 262 33.74 0.51 -1.12
C LYS A 262 32.72 0.66 -2.25
N ALA A 263 31.74 1.56 -2.14
CA ALA A 263 30.68 1.68 -3.14
C ALA A 263 30.86 2.87 -4.10
N PRO A 264 30.49 2.70 -5.38
CA PRO A 264 30.43 3.81 -6.32
C PRO A 264 29.39 4.84 -5.88
N SER A 265 29.72 6.13 -6.02
CA SER A 265 28.88 7.25 -5.59
C SER A 265 27.48 7.26 -6.22
N SER A 266 27.30 6.67 -7.40
CA SER A 266 26.01 6.51 -8.08
C SER A 266 25.06 5.55 -7.35
N LYS A 267 25.56 4.40 -6.87
CA LYS A 267 24.75 3.43 -6.10
C LYS A 267 24.29 4.04 -4.78
N LEU A 268 25.19 4.74 -4.07
CA LEU A 268 24.86 5.42 -2.82
C LEU A 268 23.75 6.47 -3.01
N ARG A 269 23.85 7.29 -4.06
CA ARG A 269 22.84 8.29 -4.41
C ARG A 269 21.48 7.65 -4.74
N ASN A 270 21.47 6.53 -5.47
CA ASN A 270 20.24 5.80 -5.76
C ASN A 270 19.55 5.29 -4.48
N LEU A 271 20.33 4.78 -3.53
CA LEU A 271 19.83 4.29 -2.25
C LEU A 271 19.28 5.42 -1.36
N GLU A 272 19.96 6.56 -1.30
CA GLU A 272 19.47 7.77 -0.61
C GLU A 272 18.16 8.28 -1.21
N HIS A 273 18.03 8.29 -2.53
CA HIS A 273 16.77 8.64 -3.20
C HIS A 273 15.66 7.64 -2.88
N GLY A 274 15.96 6.34 -2.90
CA GLY A 274 15.00 5.30 -2.50
C GLY A 274 14.51 5.46 -1.06
N LEU A 275 15.40 5.87 -0.14
CA LEU A 275 15.04 6.15 1.24
C LEU A 275 14.13 7.38 1.38
N LYS A 276 14.45 8.47 0.65
CA LYS A 276 13.60 9.68 0.61
C LYS A 276 12.21 9.37 0.07
N LYS A 277 12.12 8.60 -1.02
CA LYS A 277 10.87 8.08 -1.58
C LYS A 277 10.05 7.34 -0.53
N LEU A 278 10.65 6.32 0.09
CA LEU A 278 9.99 5.47 1.08
C LEU A 278 9.45 6.31 2.25
N ARG A 279 10.21 7.32 2.69
CA ARG A 279 9.79 8.26 3.74
C ARG A 279 8.57 9.09 3.33
N ARG A 280 8.53 9.62 2.11
CA ARG A 280 7.40 10.40 1.58
C ARG A 280 6.14 9.54 1.48
N VAL A 281 6.22 8.37 0.85
CA VAL A 281 5.09 7.45 0.71
C VAL A 281 4.55 7.05 2.08
N ARG A 282 5.42 6.70 3.03
CA ARG A 282 5.00 6.35 4.39
C ARG A 282 4.23 7.46 5.09
N VAL A 283 4.68 8.72 4.98
CA VAL A 283 4.00 9.86 5.63
C VAL A 283 2.60 10.06 5.04
N LEU A 284 2.46 9.93 3.72
CA LEU A 284 1.15 10.04 3.05
C LEU A 284 0.19 8.93 3.48
N LEU A 285 0.64 7.68 3.46
CA LEU A 285 -0.17 6.53 3.90
C LEU A 285 -0.57 6.66 5.37
N LEU A 286 0.33 7.15 6.22
CA LEU A 286 0.04 7.38 7.63
C LEU A 286 -1.00 8.49 7.83
N GLY A 287 -0.88 9.59 7.09
CA GLY A 287 -1.84 10.69 7.15
C GLY A 287 -3.25 10.25 6.72
N ASP A 288 -3.35 9.51 5.62
CA ASP A 288 -4.61 8.93 5.13
C ASP A 288 -5.25 7.99 6.15
N LEU A 289 -4.47 7.06 6.72
CA LEU A 289 -4.97 6.14 7.75
C LEU A 289 -5.41 6.85 9.04
N ILE A 290 -4.68 7.87 9.50
CA ILE A 290 -5.05 8.65 10.68
C ILE A 290 -6.37 9.39 10.42
N PHE A 291 -6.49 10.04 9.27
CA PHE A 291 -7.73 10.69 8.86
C PHE A 291 -8.89 9.69 8.87
N PHE A 292 -8.73 8.53 8.22
CA PHE A 292 -9.78 7.53 8.13
C PHE A 292 -10.13 6.92 9.50
N ALA A 293 -9.15 6.66 10.36
CA ALA A 293 -9.36 6.14 11.71
C ALA A 293 -10.15 7.11 12.59
N VAL A 294 -9.80 8.39 12.55
CA VAL A 294 -10.46 9.46 13.31
C VAL A 294 -11.85 9.74 12.73
N ALA A 295 -11.98 9.85 11.41
CA ALA A 295 -13.26 10.07 10.74
C ALA A 295 -14.24 8.92 11.01
N SER A 296 -13.77 7.66 10.97
CA SER A 296 -14.58 6.48 11.29
C SER A 296 -15.01 6.46 12.76
N LEU A 297 -14.09 6.76 13.69
CA LEU A 297 -14.43 6.84 15.12
C LEU A 297 -15.47 7.94 15.38
N PHE A 298 -15.23 9.11 14.81
CA PHE A 298 -16.11 10.26 14.96
C PHE A 298 -17.49 9.99 14.33
N PHE A 299 -17.53 9.44 13.12
CA PHE A 299 -18.78 9.04 12.47
C PHE A 299 -19.51 7.95 13.27
N GLY A 300 -18.83 6.90 13.72
CA GLY A 300 -19.45 5.84 14.51
C GLY A 300 -20.08 6.34 15.82
N LEU A 301 -19.40 7.21 16.56
CA LEU A 301 -19.90 7.73 17.83
C LEU A 301 -20.98 8.81 17.67
N PHE A 302 -20.85 9.67 16.66
CA PHE A 302 -21.70 10.85 16.50
C PHE A 302 -22.62 10.80 15.28
N ARG A 303 -22.79 9.64 14.63
CA ARG A 303 -23.58 9.49 13.38
C ARG A 303 -24.93 10.18 13.45
N ASN A 304 -25.73 9.82 14.46
CA ASN A 304 -27.09 10.35 14.61
C ASN A 304 -27.06 11.86 14.83
N PHE A 305 -26.06 12.37 15.55
CA PHE A 305 -25.91 13.80 15.73
C PHE A 305 -25.54 14.53 14.43
N ILE A 306 -24.58 13.99 13.68
CA ILE A 306 -24.10 14.55 12.40
C ILE A 306 -25.23 14.60 11.38
N LEU A 307 -25.93 13.48 11.18
CA LEU A 307 -27.00 13.37 10.18
C LEU A 307 -28.28 14.12 10.57
N THR A 308 -28.54 14.36 11.87
CA THR A 308 -29.78 15.04 12.29
C THR A 308 -29.58 16.54 12.49
N TYR A 309 -28.47 16.95 13.12
CA TYR A 309 -28.34 18.32 13.64
C TYR A 309 -27.31 19.17 12.90
N SER A 310 -26.45 18.60 12.05
CA SER A 310 -25.33 19.34 11.47
C SER A 310 -25.14 19.07 9.96
N PRO A 311 -25.92 19.73 9.08
CA PRO A 311 -25.84 19.52 7.63
C PRO A 311 -24.48 19.89 7.07
N VAL A 312 -23.92 21.02 7.52
CA VAL A 312 -22.60 21.48 7.09
C VAL A 312 -21.52 20.45 7.41
N LEU A 313 -21.55 19.85 8.61
CA LEU A 313 -20.59 18.84 9.01
C LEU A 313 -20.79 17.53 8.25
N SER A 314 -22.04 17.14 8.02
CA SER A 314 -22.38 15.95 7.23
C SER A 314 -21.87 16.08 5.79
N LEU A 315 -22.14 17.20 5.12
CA LEU A 315 -21.69 17.45 3.74
C LEU A 315 -20.17 17.59 3.63
N PHE A 316 -19.52 18.23 4.62
CA PHE A 316 -18.06 18.30 4.69
C PHE A 316 -17.46 16.90 4.84
N LEU A 317 -17.98 16.09 5.76
CA LEU A 317 -17.52 14.72 5.97
C LEU A 317 -17.76 13.87 4.73
N ALA A 318 -18.92 13.98 4.08
CA ALA A 318 -19.22 13.30 2.82
C ALA A 318 -18.20 13.65 1.74
N THR A 319 -17.88 14.94 1.59
CA THR A 319 -16.91 15.42 0.59
C THR A 319 -15.53 14.87 0.84
N CYS A 320 -15.03 14.97 2.06
CA CYS A 320 -13.73 14.41 2.42
C CYS A 320 -13.72 12.89 2.24
N TRP A 321 -14.76 12.19 2.69
CA TRP A 321 -14.85 10.73 2.64
C TRP A 321 -14.91 10.20 1.21
N VAL A 322 -15.68 10.85 0.34
CA VAL A 322 -15.84 10.42 -1.05
C VAL A 322 -14.59 10.75 -1.87
N LEU A 323 -14.04 11.96 -1.74
CA LEU A 323 -12.93 12.43 -2.58
C LEU A 323 -11.54 12.01 -2.09
N ILE A 324 -11.38 11.56 -0.85
CA ILE A 324 -10.06 11.18 -0.34
C ILE A 324 -9.42 10.06 -1.16
N VAL A 325 -10.20 9.05 -1.59
CA VAL A 325 -9.70 7.89 -2.33
C VAL A 325 -9.02 8.28 -3.66
N PRO A 326 -9.69 8.98 -4.60
CA PRO A 326 -9.02 9.38 -5.83
C PRO A 326 -7.90 10.39 -5.58
N LEU A 327 -8.04 11.31 -4.63
CA LEU A 327 -7.02 12.33 -4.35
C LEU A 327 -5.72 11.72 -3.81
N THR A 328 -5.79 10.83 -2.82
CA THR A 328 -4.59 10.19 -2.24
C THR A 328 -3.89 9.31 -3.26
N ASN A 329 -4.64 8.53 -4.04
CA ASN A 329 -4.07 7.73 -5.12
C ASN A 329 -3.42 8.60 -6.20
N ALA A 330 -4.07 9.68 -6.64
CA ALA A 330 -3.48 10.61 -7.61
C ALA A 330 -2.14 11.19 -7.12
N VAL A 331 -2.08 11.61 -5.85
CA VAL A 331 -0.84 12.14 -5.24
C VAL A 331 0.25 11.06 -5.18
N ILE A 332 -0.08 9.85 -4.73
CA ILE A 332 0.88 8.74 -4.65
C ILE A 332 1.43 8.39 -6.03
N ILE A 333 0.56 8.21 -7.03
CA ILE A 333 0.97 7.87 -8.40
C ILE A 333 1.82 8.99 -9.00
N THR A 334 1.45 10.25 -8.77
CA THR A 334 2.22 11.41 -9.26
C THR A 334 3.62 11.44 -8.66
N ILE A 335 3.78 11.18 -7.36
CA ILE A 335 5.09 11.09 -6.71
C ILE A 335 5.90 9.93 -7.31
N LEU A 336 5.29 8.77 -7.48
CA LEU A 336 5.95 7.60 -8.07
C LEU A 336 6.40 7.86 -9.51
N ALA A 337 5.56 8.50 -10.33
CA ALA A 337 5.84 8.85 -11.71
C ALA A 337 6.91 9.95 -11.82
N TYR A 338 6.85 10.97 -10.97
CA TYR A 338 7.85 12.04 -10.93
C TYR A 338 9.26 11.49 -10.65
N GLU A 339 9.38 10.61 -9.66
CA GLU A 339 10.66 10.00 -9.32
C GLU A 339 11.22 9.09 -10.43
N ILE A 340 10.33 8.42 -11.18
CA ILE A 340 10.72 7.63 -12.36
C ILE A 340 11.35 8.54 -13.42
N ASN A 341 10.72 9.70 -13.68
CA ASN A 341 11.18 10.66 -14.66
C ASN A 341 12.50 11.34 -14.24
N GLU A 342 12.63 11.69 -12.96
CA GLU A 342 13.88 12.26 -12.42
C GLU A 342 15.06 11.31 -12.63
N LYS A 343 14.85 10.00 -12.42
CA LYS A 343 15.89 9.00 -12.65
C LYS A 343 16.32 8.91 -14.12
N ALA A 344 15.40 9.06 -15.06
CA ALA A 344 15.72 9.04 -16.50
C ALA A 344 16.57 10.25 -16.94
N ARG A 345 16.51 11.37 -16.20
CA ARG A 345 17.25 12.60 -16.52
C ARG A 345 18.68 12.62 -15.99
N MET A 346 19.04 11.76 -15.04
CA MET A 346 20.43 11.74 -14.58
C MET A 346 21.31 11.18 -15.69
N PRO A 347 22.22 11.98 -16.29
CA PRO A 347 23.12 11.47 -17.31
C PRO A 347 23.91 10.35 -16.68
N THR A 348 23.76 9.14 -17.23
CA THR A 348 24.69 8.06 -16.95
C THR A 348 26.03 8.59 -17.40
N ILE A 349 26.86 9.05 -16.46
CA ILE A 349 28.26 9.34 -16.70
C ILE A 349 28.80 7.96 -17.08
N ARG A 350 28.77 7.68 -18.38
CA ARG A 350 29.34 6.50 -18.98
C ARG A 350 30.80 6.63 -18.61
N ALA A 351 31.21 5.89 -17.58
CA ALA A 351 32.60 5.78 -17.24
C ALA A 351 33.25 5.35 -18.54
N LYS A 352 33.92 6.31 -19.21
CA LYS A 352 34.83 5.97 -20.29
C LYS A 352 35.77 5.01 -19.60
N THR A 353 35.65 3.74 -19.96
CA THR A 353 36.68 2.75 -19.70
C THR A 353 37.90 3.32 -20.39
N THR A 354 38.64 4.16 -19.69
CA THR A 354 39.97 4.58 -20.09
C THR A 354 40.72 3.28 -20.07
N THR A 355 40.91 2.71 -21.25
CA THR A 355 41.78 1.56 -21.48
C THR A 355 43.12 1.96 -20.89
N PHE A 356 43.35 1.55 -19.64
CA PHE A 356 44.62 1.72 -18.99
C PHE A 356 45.52 0.74 -19.72
N ASN A 357 46.24 1.24 -20.73
CA ASN A 357 47.32 0.52 -21.36
C ASN A 357 48.29 0.17 -20.23
N GLN A 358 48.20 -1.06 -19.73
CA GLN A 358 49.26 -1.69 -18.97
C GLN A 358 50.48 -1.73 -19.88
N SER A 359 51.30 -0.69 -19.79
CA SER A 359 52.69 -0.73 -20.20
C SER A 359 53.36 -1.81 -19.34
N LYS A 360 53.58 -2.97 -19.96
CA LYS A 360 54.55 -3.97 -19.49
C LYS A 360 55.90 -3.27 -19.29
N SER A 361 56.23 -2.92 -18.05
CA SER A 361 57.63 -2.80 -17.63
C SER A 361 58.03 -4.13 -17.02
N ASN A 362 58.70 -4.95 -17.82
CA ASN A 362 59.55 -6.00 -17.29
C ASN A 362 60.75 -5.30 -16.67
N ASP A 363 60.89 -5.35 -15.34
CA ASP A 363 62.20 -5.27 -14.73
C ASP A 363 62.29 -6.24 -13.55
N TYR A 364 63.21 -7.19 -13.71
CA TYR A 364 63.69 -8.10 -12.70
C TYR A 364 64.64 -7.34 -11.75
N SER A 365 64.48 -7.51 -10.43
CA SER A 365 65.61 -7.71 -9.51
C SER A 365 65.16 -8.14 -8.11
N THR A 366 65.31 -9.43 -7.87
CA THR A 366 65.93 -10.12 -6.72
C THR A 366 66.39 -9.25 -5.53
N ALA A 367 65.86 -9.52 -4.32
CA ALA A 367 66.65 -9.85 -3.10
C ALA A 367 65.78 -10.02 -1.84
N HIS A 368 65.87 -11.22 -1.26
CA HIS A 368 65.78 -11.61 0.17
C HIS A 368 65.08 -10.71 1.22
N SER A 369 64.10 -11.29 1.92
CA SER A 369 64.26 -11.64 3.35
C SER A 369 63.11 -12.53 3.86
N ASN A 370 63.51 -13.50 4.69
CA ASN A 370 62.67 -14.56 5.23
C ASN A 370 61.64 -14.04 6.25
N MET A 371 60.35 -14.30 5.99
CA MET A 371 59.32 -14.38 7.03
C MET A 371 58.45 -15.61 6.77
N PRO A 372 58.18 -16.46 7.78
CA PRO A 372 57.34 -17.63 7.58
C PRO A 372 55.88 -17.19 7.34
N PRO A 373 55.18 -17.78 6.36
CA PRO A 373 53.79 -17.46 6.12
C PRO A 373 52.96 -18.00 7.30
N LYS A 374 52.42 -17.08 8.12
CA LYS A 374 51.26 -17.40 8.97
C LYS A 374 50.09 -17.71 8.04
N TYR A 375 49.88 -18.99 7.78
CA TYR A 375 48.66 -19.46 7.11
C TYR A 375 47.45 -19.02 7.94
N PRO A 376 46.53 -18.21 7.38
CA PRO A 376 45.27 -17.95 8.06
C PRO A 376 44.55 -19.29 8.25
N SER A 377 44.10 -19.56 9.48
CA SER A 377 43.41 -20.80 9.82
C SER A 377 42.22 -20.99 8.88
N LYS A 378 41.87 -22.25 8.57
CA LYS A 378 40.71 -22.58 7.73
C LYS A 378 39.40 -21.93 8.22
N SER A 379 39.30 -21.57 9.51
CA SER A 379 38.11 -20.87 10.03
C SER A 379 38.01 -19.42 9.55
N VAL A 380 39.13 -18.69 9.47
CA VAL A 380 39.15 -17.31 8.96
C VAL A 380 38.81 -17.28 7.46
N ARG A 381 39.34 -18.24 6.69
CA ARG A 381 39.05 -18.34 5.25
C ARG A 381 37.57 -18.70 4.98
N ASN A 382 36.96 -19.54 5.82
CA ASN A 382 35.53 -19.85 5.72
C ASN A 382 34.65 -18.68 6.17
N TYR A 383 35.07 -17.92 7.19
CA TYR A 383 34.35 -16.72 7.64
C TYR A 383 34.37 -15.64 6.55
N GLN A 384 35.52 -15.43 5.92
CA GLN A 384 35.68 -14.43 4.85
C GLN A 384 34.90 -14.82 3.59
N LYS A 385 34.89 -16.10 3.22
CA LYS A 385 34.11 -16.62 2.09
C LYS A 385 32.60 -16.58 2.36
N ASN A 386 32.16 -16.83 3.59
CA ASN A 386 30.76 -16.67 3.98
C ASN A 386 30.37 -15.18 4.04
N HIS A 387 31.28 -14.30 4.46
CA HIS A 387 31.05 -12.86 4.48
C HIS A 387 30.98 -12.26 3.07
N GLU A 388 31.80 -12.73 2.12
CA GLU A 388 31.70 -12.38 0.70
C GLU A 388 30.38 -12.87 0.10
N ARG A 389 29.99 -14.12 0.38
CA ARG A 389 28.70 -14.68 -0.08
C ARG A 389 27.49 -13.95 0.55
N GLU A 390 27.61 -13.48 1.80
CA GLU A 390 26.62 -12.63 2.45
C GLU A 390 26.59 -11.22 1.89
N GLN A 391 27.75 -10.65 1.53
CA GLN A 391 27.82 -9.38 0.82
C GLN A 391 27.17 -9.51 -0.55
N ASP A 392 27.38 -10.60 -1.28
CA ASP A 392 26.70 -10.87 -2.55
C ASP A 392 25.18 -11.05 -2.35
N LEU A 393 24.72 -11.60 -1.23
CA LEU A 393 23.30 -11.75 -0.91
C LEU A 393 22.65 -10.44 -0.48
N ILE A 394 23.31 -9.64 0.37
CA ILE A 394 22.87 -8.31 0.77
C ILE A 394 22.93 -7.36 -0.41
N GLU A 395 23.97 -7.46 -1.23
CA GLU A 395 24.08 -6.76 -2.50
C GLU A 395 22.96 -7.26 -3.40
N SER A 396 22.67 -8.54 -3.57
CA SER A 396 21.52 -9.01 -4.36
C SER A 396 20.13 -8.63 -3.79
N ALA A 397 19.99 -8.37 -2.49
CA ALA A 397 18.73 -7.93 -1.86
C ALA A 397 18.58 -6.40 -1.89
N SER A 398 19.68 -5.67 -1.67
CA SER A 398 19.80 -4.22 -1.80
C SER A 398 19.81 -3.80 -3.26
N GLN A 399 20.28 -4.69 -4.14
CA GLN A 399 20.26 -4.67 -5.60
C GLN A 399 19.08 -5.46 -6.15
N GLU A 400 18.24 -6.16 -5.38
CA GLU A 400 16.85 -6.46 -5.79
C GLU A 400 15.99 -5.25 -5.46
N SER A 401 16.21 -4.60 -4.32
CA SER A 401 15.66 -3.29 -3.99
C SER A 401 16.15 -2.23 -5.00
N SER A 402 17.43 -2.31 -5.42
CA SER A 402 18.07 -1.38 -6.35
C SER A 402 18.05 -1.82 -7.83
N ASP A 403 17.83 -3.08 -8.22
CA ASP A 403 17.61 -3.62 -9.60
C ASP A 403 16.12 -3.72 -9.94
N SER A 404 15.24 -3.78 -8.93
CA SER A 404 13.90 -3.16 -9.03
C SER A 404 13.99 -1.64 -9.30
N ILE A 405 15.21 -1.10 -9.34
CA ILE A 405 15.56 0.27 -9.69
C ILE A 405 16.62 0.30 -10.86
N GLU A 406 17.41 -0.73 -11.20
CA GLU A 406 18.59 -0.70 -12.12
C GLU A 406 18.60 -1.61 -13.39
N LEU A 407 17.66 -2.54 -13.62
CA LEU A 407 17.64 -3.32 -14.88
C LEU A 407 17.08 -2.52 -16.09
N VAL A 408 17.78 -1.46 -16.50
CA VAL A 408 17.70 -0.89 -17.87
C VAL A 408 19.09 -0.38 -18.25
N VAL A 409 19.97 -1.28 -18.69
CA VAL A 409 20.98 -0.99 -19.72
C VAL A 409 21.27 -2.29 -20.47
N ASN A 410 20.46 -2.64 -21.48
CA ASN A 410 20.89 -3.11 -22.82
C ASN A 410 19.67 -3.54 -23.68
N PRO A 411 19.15 -2.72 -24.61
CA PRO A 411 18.37 -3.25 -25.72
C PRO A 411 19.36 -3.71 -26.81
N LYS A 412 19.57 -5.02 -26.93
CA LYS A 412 20.17 -5.57 -28.16
C LYS A 412 19.23 -5.21 -29.32
N HIS A 413 19.73 -4.39 -30.23
CA HIS A 413 19.16 -4.21 -31.55
C HIS A 413 19.02 -5.57 -32.23
N HIS A 414 17.79 -6.05 -32.39
CA HIS A 414 17.46 -6.96 -33.48
C HIS A 414 17.24 -6.08 -34.72
N GLN A 415 18.25 -6.01 -35.58
CA GLN A 415 18.03 -5.72 -36.99
C GLN A 415 17.26 -6.90 -37.59
N PRO A 416 16.14 -6.68 -38.30
CA PRO A 416 15.60 -7.70 -39.17
C PRO A 416 16.51 -7.81 -40.40
N SER A 417 17.05 -9.00 -40.62
CA SER A 417 17.53 -9.43 -41.91
C SER A 417 16.34 -9.74 -42.82
N SER A 418 16.45 -9.26 -44.07
CA SER A 418 15.62 -9.49 -45.28
C SER A 418 14.19 -8.98 -45.25
#